data_AF-A0AAP8GFL5-F1
#
_entry.id   AF-A0AAP8GFL5-F1
#
_cell.length_a   1.000
_cell.length_b   1.000
_cell.length_c   1.000
_cell.angle_alpha   90.00
_cell.angle_beta   90.00
_cell.angle_gamma   90.00
#
_symmetry.space_group_name_H-M   'P 1'
#
loop_
_entity.id
_entity.type
_entity.pdbx_description
1 polymer ?
#
loop_
_entity_poly.entity_id
_entity_poly.type
_entity_poly.pdbx_seq_one_letter_code
_entity_poly.pdbx_strand_id
1 'polypeptide(L)'
;VVGLPLSLAKKAPGHAALAALMGYLMFNTFINAILTQWPHTFGANLEKGVENVPGLKSIAGIATLDTNILGGIIISAIITWIHNRYYSKRLPEMVGVFQGLTFVVTISFFVMLPLAAITCVIWPTVQHGIGSMQHFIIASGYIGVWLYHFLERVLIPTGLHHFI
;
A
#
# COMPACT_ATOMS: atom_id res chain seq x y z
N VAL A 1 -6.41 -0.39 -5.63
CA VAL A 1 -6.59 0.86 -4.84
C VAL A 1 -7.93 1.55 -5.14
N VAL A 2 -8.34 1.72 -6.39
CA VAL A 2 -9.57 2.47 -6.76
C VAL A 2 -10.87 1.68 -6.53
N GLY A 3 -10.86 0.36 -6.72
CA GLY A 3 -12.07 -0.47 -6.65
C GLY A 3 -12.69 -0.62 -5.25
N LEU A 4 -11.86 -0.79 -4.21
CA LEU A 4 -12.31 -0.96 -2.81
C LEU A 4 -13.09 0.26 -2.27
N PRO A 5 -12.61 1.50 -2.44
CA PRO A 5 -13.35 2.69 -2.05
C PRO A 5 -14.64 2.87 -2.84
N LEU A 6 -14.64 2.51 -4.13
CA LEU A 6 -15.84 2.64 -4.97
C LEU A 6 -16.97 1.74 -4.47
N SER A 7 -16.64 0.54 -3.95
CA SER A 7 -17.63 -0.40 -3.44
C SER A 7 -18.03 -0.16 -1.97
N LEU A 8 -17.11 0.34 -1.13
CA LEU A 8 -17.32 0.49 0.31
C LEU A 8 -17.66 1.92 0.77
N ALA A 9 -17.53 2.94 -0.09
CA ALA A 9 -17.88 4.30 0.27
C ALA A 9 -19.39 4.51 0.32
N LYS A 10 -19.87 5.04 1.45
CA LYS A 10 -21.30 5.30 1.69
C LYS A 10 -21.79 6.61 1.06
N LYS A 11 -20.87 7.53 0.78
CA LYS A 11 -21.14 8.86 0.22
C LYS A 11 -20.12 9.15 -0.86
N ALA A 12 -20.55 9.82 -1.93
CA ALA A 12 -19.67 10.33 -2.99
C ALA A 12 -18.53 9.35 -3.39
N PRO A 13 -18.86 8.13 -3.88
CA PRO A 13 -17.88 7.06 -4.07
C PRO A 13 -16.73 7.44 -5.03
N GLY A 14 -16.98 8.33 -5.99
CA GLY A 14 -15.93 8.91 -6.85
C GLY A 14 -14.90 9.75 -6.08
N HIS A 15 -15.32 10.52 -5.08
CA HIS A 15 -14.42 11.31 -4.23
C HIS A 15 -13.60 10.40 -3.31
N ALA A 16 -14.21 9.33 -2.79
CA ALA A 16 -13.50 8.33 -2.00
C ALA A 16 -12.42 7.60 -2.82
N ALA A 17 -12.73 7.26 -4.07
CA ALA A 17 -11.79 6.61 -4.97
C ALA A 17 -10.60 7.52 -5.31
N LEU A 18 -10.86 8.82 -5.56
CA LEU A 18 -9.80 9.82 -5.76
C LEU A 18 -8.94 10.00 -4.51
N ALA A 19 -9.57 10.14 -3.33
CA ALA A 19 -8.83 10.24 -2.07
C ALA A 19 -7.94 9.01 -1.83
N ALA A 20 -8.43 7.81 -2.14
CA ALA A 20 -7.68 6.58 -1.99
C ALA A 20 -6.47 6.50 -2.92
N LEU A 21 -6.64 6.93 -4.17
CA LEU A 21 -5.54 7.01 -5.13
C LEU A 21 -4.50 8.03 -4.67
N MET A 22 -4.92 9.22 -4.24
CA MET A 22 -4.00 10.24 -3.72
C MET A 22 -3.24 9.74 -2.49
N GLY A 23 -3.94 9.16 -1.51
CA GLY A 23 -3.28 8.63 -0.31
C GLY A 23 -2.32 7.48 -0.61
N TYR A 24 -2.60 6.65 -1.61
CA TYR A 24 -1.67 5.62 -2.07
C TYR A 24 -0.40 6.20 -2.72
N LEU A 25 -0.53 7.24 -3.53
CA LEU A 25 0.63 7.94 -4.08
C LEU A 25 1.43 8.64 -2.97
N MET A 26 0.75 9.27 -2.01
CA MET A 26 1.38 9.91 -0.86
C MET A 26 2.15 8.90 0.00
N PHE A 27 1.57 7.73 0.25
CA PHE A 27 2.26 6.64 0.93
C PHE A 27 3.55 6.23 0.20
N ASN A 28 3.48 6.01 -1.12
CA ASN A 28 4.66 5.61 -1.90
C ASN A 28 5.73 6.71 -1.95
N THR A 29 5.32 7.98 -2.06
CA THR A 29 6.26 9.12 -2.00
C THR A 29 6.91 9.27 -0.63
N PHE A 30 6.17 9.02 0.46
CA PHE A 30 6.74 9.02 1.81
C PHE A 30 7.73 7.88 2.01
N ILE A 31 7.41 6.68 1.54
CA ILE A 31 8.36 5.57 1.54
C ILE A 31 9.62 5.96 0.77
N ASN A 32 9.47 6.50 -0.44
CA ASN A 32 10.61 6.94 -1.24
C ASN A 32 11.46 7.98 -0.51
N ALA A 33 10.83 8.97 0.14
CA ALA A 33 11.52 9.99 0.91
C ALA A 33 12.29 9.39 2.10
N ILE A 34 11.69 8.45 2.84
CA ILE A 34 12.33 7.75 3.96
C ILE A 34 13.54 6.94 3.47
N LEU A 35 13.38 6.18 2.39
CA LEU A 35 14.47 5.39 1.80
C LEU A 35 15.62 6.28 1.31
N THR A 36 15.31 7.43 0.71
CA THR A 36 16.31 8.38 0.20
C THR A 36 17.06 9.08 1.34
N GLN A 37 16.37 9.43 2.42
CA GLN A 37 17.01 10.08 3.55
C GLN A 37 17.88 9.11 4.36
N TRP A 38 17.44 7.86 4.54
CA TRP A 38 18.11 6.87 5.39
C TRP A 38 18.55 5.63 4.60
N PRO A 39 19.43 5.79 3.59
CA PRO A 39 19.80 4.69 2.68
C PRO A 39 20.54 3.56 3.39
N HIS A 40 21.39 3.90 4.38
CA HIS A 40 22.19 2.92 5.13
C HIS A 40 21.35 2.06 6.09
N THR A 41 20.23 2.57 6.61
CA THR A 41 19.39 1.87 7.60
C THR A 41 18.51 0.82 6.94
N PHE A 42 18.03 1.09 5.72
CA PHE A 42 17.12 0.19 4.99
C PHE A 42 17.80 -0.59 3.86
N GLY A 43 19.13 -0.45 3.70
CA GLY A 43 19.90 -1.14 2.66
C GLY A 43 19.52 -0.73 1.22
N ALA A 44 18.73 0.33 1.08
CA ALA A 44 18.24 0.84 -0.19
C ALA A 44 19.26 1.83 -0.76
N ASN A 45 20.38 1.33 -1.29
CA ASN A 45 21.26 2.14 -2.12
C ASN A 45 20.57 2.41 -3.46
N LEU A 46 19.75 3.46 -3.49
CA LEU A 46 19.04 3.94 -4.69
C LEU A 46 19.98 4.30 -5.85
N GLU A 47 21.27 4.46 -5.58
CA GLU A 47 22.33 4.64 -6.59
C GLU A 47 22.52 3.42 -7.52
N LYS A 48 22.14 2.21 -7.09
CA LYS A 48 22.23 0.99 -7.92
C LYS A 48 21.02 0.79 -8.85
N GLY A 49 20.05 1.69 -8.82
CA GLY A 49 18.80 1.56 -9.55
C GLY A 49 17.80 0.65 -8.84
N VAL A 50 16.52 1.02 -8.93
CA VAL A 50 15.36 0.35 -8.30
C VAL A 50 15.26 -1.13 -8.73
N GLU A 51 15.76 -1.45 -9.91
CA GLU A 51 15.67 -2.79 -10.53
C GLU A 51 16.67 -3.80 -9.95
N ASN A 52 17.73 -3.34 -9.28
CA ASN A 52 18.81 -4.20 -8.78
C ASN A 52 18.73 -4.48 -7.27
N VAL A 53 17.74 -3.93 -6.56
CA VAL A 53 17.55 -4.13 -5.12
C VAL A 53 16.27 -4.96 -4.88
N PRO A 54 16.37 -6.23 -4.43
CA PRO A 54 15.21 -7.07 -4.20
C PRO A 54 14.29 -6.45 -3.14
N GLY A 55 13.02 -6.21 -3.50
CA GLY A 55 12.02 -5.60 -2.62
C GLY A 55 11.70 -4.13 -2.91
N LEU A 56 12.40 -3.50 -3.86
CA LEU A 56 12.03 -2.17 -4.36
C LEU A 56 11.34 -2.30 -5.72
N LYS A 57 10.35 -1.42 -5.96
CA LYS A 57 9.62 -1.33 -7.22
C LYS A 57 9.31 0.11 -7.55
N SER A 58 9.34 0.44 -8.84
CA SER A 58 8.87 1.73 -9.33
C SER A 58 7.36 1.69 -9.51
N ILE A 59 6.64 2.46 -8.69
CA ILE A 59 5.18 2.62 -8.79
C ILE A 59 4.90 4.05 -9.22
N ALA A 60 4.36 4.23 -10.43
CA ALA A 60 4.09 5.55 -11.02
C ALA A 60 5.34 6.47 -11.08
N GLY A 61 6.53 5.90 -11.31
CA GLY A 61 7.79 6.64 -11.37
C GLY A 61 8.44 6.90 -10.00
N ILE A 62 7.84 6.42 -8.92
CA ILE A 62 8.34 6.59 -7.55
C ILE A 62 8.97 5.27 -7.09
N ALA A 63 10.24 5.32 -6.69
CA ALA A 63 10.94 4.17 -6.13
C ALA A 63 10.44 3.90 -4.71
N THR A 64 9.67 2.83 -4.51
CA THR A 64 9.03 2.48 -3.24
C THR A 64 9.28 1.01 -2.91
N LEU A 65 8.94 0.57 -1.70
CA LEU A 65 8.93 -0.85 -1.35
C LEU A 65 7.81 -1.57 -2.12
N ASP A 66 8.10 -2.76 -2.64
CA ASP A 66 7.11 -3.60 -3.29
C ASP A 66 6.18 -4.22 -2.24
N THR A 67 5.16 -3.45 -1.87
CA THR A 67 4.12 -3.91 -0.93
C THR A 67 3.04 -4.77 -1.60
N ASN A 68 3.24 -5.10 -2.88
CA ASN A 68 2.31 -5.85 -3.71
C ASN A 68 0.87 -5.30 -3.59
N ILE A 69 -0.15 -6.14 -3.78
CA ILE A 69 -1.55 -5.75 -3.66
C ILE A 69 -1.96 -5.48 -2.20
N LEU A 70 -1.25 -6.03 -1.23
CA LEU A 70 -1.55 -5.86 0.20
C LEU A 70 -1.46 -4.39 0.62
N GLY A 71 -0.38 -3.69 0.26
CA GLY A 71 -0.26 -2.27 0.55
C GLY A 71 -1.43 -1.47 -0.03
N GLY A 72 -1.78 -1.76 -1.29
CA GLY A 72 -2.91 -1.12 -1.97
C GLY A 72 -4.27 -1.39 -1.29
N ILE A 73 -4.50 -2.60 -0.81
CA ILE A 73 -5.74 -2.97 -0.11
C ILE A 73 -5.82 -2.25 1.24
N ILE A 74 -4.77 -2.34 2.06
CA ILE A 74 -4.71 -1.73 3.41
C ILE A 74 -4.93 -0.23 3.32
N ILE A 75 -4.19 0.45 2.44
CA ILE A 75 -4.28 1.90 2.26
C ILE A 75 -5.68 2.30 1.79
N SER A 76 -6.23 1.60 0.80
CA SER A 76 -7.57 1.89 0.31
C SER A 76 -8.66 1.66 1.36
N ALA A 77 -8.53 0.65 2.22
CA ALA A 77 -9.44 0.39 3.32
C ALA A 77 -9.39 1.50 4.39
N ILE A 78 -8.19 1.92 4.79
CA ILE A 78 -7.98 3.02 5.75
C ILE A 78 -8.60 4.32 5.21
N ILE A 79 -8.30 4.67 3.96
CA ILE A 79 -8.82 5.92 3.38
C ILE A 79 -10.34 5.86 3.22
N THR A 80 -10.90 4.71 2.84
CA THR A 80 -12.35 4.55 2.76
C THR A 80 -13.02 4.70 4.12
N TRP A 81 -12.39 4.20 5.18
CA TRP A 81 -12.86 4.40 6.56
C TRP A 81 -12.82 5.88 6.97
N ILE A 82 -11.70 6.58 6.69
CA ILE A 82 -11.57 8.03 6.95
C ILE A 82 -12.64 8.80 6.17
N HIS A 83 -12.81 8.50 4.88
CA HIS A 83 -13.80 9.13 4.02
C HIS A 83 -15.21 8.98 4.59
N ASN A 84 -15.61 7.75 4.94
CA ASN A 84 -16.92 7.48 5.52
C ASN A 84 -17.16 8.20 6.85
N ARG A 85 -16.10 8.48 7.62
CA ARG A 85 -16.20 9.16 8.92
C ARG A 85 -16.18 10.69 8.84
N TYR A 86 -15.37 11.26 7.95
CA TYR A 86 -15.03 12.68 7.96
C TYR A 86 -15.57 13.49 6.77
N TYR A 87 -15.98 12.83 5.68
CA TYR A 87 -16.43 13.53 4.46
C TYR A 87 -17.60 14.49 4.69
N SER A 88 -18.56 14.15 5.56
CA SER A 88 -19.72 15.00 5.83
C SER A 88 -19.64 15.77 7.16
N LYS A 89 -18.47 15.89 7.78
CA LYS A 89 -18.33 16.70 8.99
C LYS A 89 -18.26 18.18 8.61
N ARG A 90 -19.12 18.99 9.22
CA ARG A 90 -19.05 20.45 9.13
C ARG A 90 -17.91 20.94 10.01
N LEU A 91 -17.02 21.72 9.41
CA LEU A 91 -15.92 22.40 10.10
C LEU A 91 -16.33 23.84 10.43
N PRO A 92 -15.74 24.46 11.48
CA PRO A 92 -15.95 25.88 11.79
C PRO A 92 -15.70 26.78 10.58
N GLU A 93 -16.35 27.95 10.50
CA GLU A 93 -16.29 28.83 9.31
C GLU A 93 -14.86 29.18 8.88
N MET A 94 -13.93 29.37 9.83
CA MET A 94 -12.52 29.68 9.54
C MET A 94 -11.78 28.58 8.76
N VAL A 95 -12.19 27.31 8.91
CA VAL A 95 -11.62 26.14 8.21
C VAL A 95 -12.63 25.49 7.27
N GLY A 96 -13.75 26.18 6.98
CA GLY A 96 -14.83 25.70 6.12
C GLY A 96 -14.38 25.38 4.70
N VAL A 97 -13.32 26.04 4.22
CA VAL A 97 -12.70 25.82 2.90
C VAL A 97 -12.18 24.39 2.72
N PHE A 98 -11.81 23.71 3.81
CA PHE A 98 -11.29 22.35 3.75
C PHE A 98 -12.39 21.27 3.77
N GLN A 99 -13.67 21.61 3.91
CA GLN A 99 -14.74 20.61 4.07
C GLN A 99 -14.83 19.62 2.89
N GLY A 100 -15.30 18.40 3.18
CA GLY A 100 -15.47 17.36 2.16
C GLY A 100 -14.18 16.62 1.82
N LEU A 101 -13.84 16.55 0.54
CA LEU A 101 -12.70 15.78 0.02
C LEU A 101 -11.37 16.30 0.56
N THR A 102 -11.17 17.62 0.58
CA THR A 102 -9.90 18.24 0.98
C THR A 102 -9.54 17.89 2.42
N PHE A 103 -10.53 17.82 3.31
CA PHE A 103 -10.34 17.40 4.71
C PHE A 103 -9.93 15.93 4.81
N VAL A 104 -10.58 15.06 4.04
CA VAL A 104 -10.24 13.62 3.99
C VAL A 104 -8.81 13.42 3.50
N VAL A 105 -8.40 14.13 2.46
CA VAL A 105 -7.03 14.09 1.93
C VAL A 105 -6.03 14.62 2.96
N THR A 106 -6.35 15.71 3.64
CA THR A 106 -5.49 16.29 4.69
C THR A 106 -5.30 15.32 5.86
N ILE A 107 -6.36 14.68 6.36
CA ILE A 107 -6.22 13.66 7.40
C ILE A 107 -5.40 12.47 6.88
N SER A 108 -5.67 12.05 5.64
CA SER A 108 -4.93 10.95 5.03
C SER A 108 -3.43 11.25 4.94
N PHE A 109 -3.02 12.50 4.69
CA PHE A 109 -1.61 12.93 4.77
C PHE A 109 -0.96 12.54 6.10
N PHE A 110 -1.56 12.98 7.21
CA PHE A 110 -1.01 12.73 8.53
C PHE A 110 -1.05 11.26 8.94
N VAL A 111 -2.00 10.48 8.41
CA VAL A 111 -2.09 9.04 8.66
C VAL A 111 -1.07 8.25 7.82
N MET A 112 -0.82 8.66 6.58
CA MET A 112 0.10 7.95 5.69
C MET A 112 1.57 8.09 6.12
N LEU A 113 1.95 9.18 6.80
CA LEU A 113 3.31 9.40 7.27
C LEU A 113 3.79 8.31 8.27
N PRO A 114 3.10 8.08 9.42
CA PRO A 114 3.49 7.00 10.33
C PRO A 114 3.30 5.62 9.69
N LEU A 115 2.29 5.44 8.84
CA LEU A 115 2.05 4.17 8.15
C LEU A 115 3.21 3.80 7.21
N ALA A 116 3.75 4.77 6.48
CA ALA A 116 4.93 4.59 5.63
C ALA A 116 6.16 4.22 6.47
N ALA A 117 6.41 4.94 7.57
CA ALA A 117 7.54 4.66 8.46
C ALA A 117 7.47 3.25 9.07
N ILE A 118 6.30 2.85 9.57
CA ILE A 118 6.05 1.50 10.08
C ILE A 118 6.28 0.46 8.97
N THR A 119 5.79 0.74 7.75
CA THR A 119 5.95 -0.18 6.62
C THR A 119 7.42 -0.37 6.27
N CYS A 120 8.25 0.69 6.23
CA CYS A 120 9.68 0.56 5.96
C CYS A 120 10.40 -0.38 6.94
N VAL A 121 9.97 -0.44 8.20
CA VAL A 121 10.58 -1.29 9.24
C VAL A 121 10.01 -2.72 9.21
N ILE A 122 8.70 -2.87 9.09
CA ILE A 122 8.03 -4.18 9.20
C ILE A 122 8.10 -4.96 7.89
N TRP A 123 7.98 -4.28 6.75
CA TRP A 123 7.86 -4.93 5.45
C TRP A 123 9.03 -5.84 5.06
N PRO A 124 10.31 -5.50 5.33
CA PRO A 124 11.43 -6.40 5.05
C PRO A 124 11.26 -7.78 5.72
N THR A 125 10.76 -7.81 6.96
CA THR A 125 10.52 -9.07 7.68
C THR A 125 9.41 -9.88 7.02
N VAL A 126 8.33 -9.22 6.60
CA VAL A 126 7.23 -9.85 5.87
C VAL A 126 7.72 -10.41 4.54
N GLN A 127 8.54 -9.64 3.81
CA GLN A 127 9.12 -10.05 2.53
C GLN A 127 10.03 -11.26 2.67
N HIS A 128 10.88 -11.31 3.70
CA HIS A 128 11.70 -12.49 3.99
C HIS A 128 10.84 -13.72 4.35
N GLY A 129 9.77 -13.52 5.12
CA GLY A 129 8.80 -14.57 5.42
C GLY A 129 8.20 -15.17 4.16
N ILE A 130 7.74 -14.34 3.22
CA ILE A 130 7.16 -14.78 1.95
C ILE A 130 8.19 -15.55 1.12
N GLY A 131 9.40 -15.00 0.96
CA GLY A 131 10.47 -15.67 0.22
C GLY A 131 10.81 -17.04 0.81
N SER A 132 10.82 -17.17 2.15
CA SER A 132 11.07 -18.46 2.81
C SER A 132 9.96 -19.48 2.57
N MET A 133 8.69 -19.05 2.55
CA MET A 133 7.56 -19.93 2.21
C MET A 133 7.63 -20.38 0.75
N GLN A 134 7.95 -19.48 -0.17
CA GLN A 134 8.13 -19.82 -1.59
C GLN A 134 9.25 -20.86 -1.77
N HIS A 135 10.40 -20.65 -1.12
CA HIS A 135 11.50 -21.62 -1.14
C HIS A 135 11.10 -22.96 -0.53
N PHE A 136 10.34 -22.99 0.57
CA PHE A 136 9.84 -24.22 1.18
C PHE A 136 8.89 -24.99 0.26
N ILE A 137 7.99 -24.28 -0.42
CA ILE A 137 7.06 -24.86 -1.40
C ILE A 137 7.82 -25.47 -2.57
N ILE A 138 8.81 -24.77 -3.12
CA ILE A 138 9.67 -25.29 -4.21
C ILE A 138 10.46 -26.51 -3.74
N ALA A 139 11.00 -26.49 -2.53
CA ALA A 139 11.77 -27.59 -1.95
C ALA A 139 10.92 -28.85 -1.66
N SER A 140 9.60 -28.70 -1.50
CA SER A 140 8.67 -29.81 -1.19
C SER A 140 8.31 -30.70 -2.40
N GLY A 141 8.88 -30.44 -3.58
CA GLY A 141 8.70 -31.28 -4.77
C GLY A 141 7.27 -31.26 -5.31
N TYR A 142 6.79 -32.40 -5.80
CA TYR A 142 5.50 -32.50 -6.52
C TYR A 142 4.29 -32.02 -5.70
N ILE A 143 4.26 -32.30 -4.38
CA ILE A 143 3.19 -31.84 -3.49
C ILE A 143 3.23 -30.32 -3.31
N GLY A 144 4.42 -29.74 -3.24
CA GLY A 144 4.63 -28.30 -3.15
C GLY A 144 4.12 -27.57 -4.40
N VAL A 145 4.46 -28.07 -5.59
CA VAL A 145 3.97 -27.50 -6.86
C VAL A 145 2.45 -27.59 -6.99
N TRP A 146 1.85 -28.71 -6.54
CA TRP A 146 0.39 -28.84 -6.50
C TRP A 146 -0.25 -27.83 -5.54
N LEU A 147 0.30 -27.68 -4.34
CA LEU A 147 -0.20 -26.74 -3.33
C LEU A 147 -0.04 -25.29 -3.79
N TYR A 148 1.07 -24.94 -4.44
CA TYR A 148 1.30 -23.65 -5.08
C TYR A 148 0.16 -23.33 -6.06
N HIS A 149 -0.11 -24.23 -7.00
CA HIS A 149 -1.11 -23.98 -8.04
C HIS A 149 -2.54 -23.94 -7.49
N PHE A 150 -2.80 -24.69 -6.42
CA PHE A 150 -4.06 -24.63 -5.68
C PHE A 150 -4.25 -23.27 -5.00
N LEU A 151 -3.25 -22.81 -4.23
CA LEU A 151 -3.26 -21.51 -3.57
C LEU A 151 -3.36 -20.37 -4.59
N GLU A 152 -2.57 -20.43 -5.66
CA GLU A 152 -2.61 -19.47 -6.76
C GLU A 152 -4.05 -19.29 -7.26
N ARG A 153 -4.75 -20.40 -7.58
CA ARG A 153 -6.13 -20.36 -8.07
C ARG A 153 -7.14 -19.83 -7.05
N VAL A 154 -6.98 -20.17 -5.77
CA VAL A 154 -7.87 -19.68 -4.70
C VAL A 154 -7.67 -18.18 -4.45
N LEU A 155 -6.46 -17.67 -4.66
CA LEU A 155 -6.12 -16.26 -4.44
C LEU A 155 -6.31 -15.38 -5.70
N ILE A 156 -6.72 -15.95 -6.84
CA ILE A 156 -7.16 -15.18 -8.02
C ILE A 156 -8.25 -14.16 -7.67
N PRO A 157 -9.40 -14.54 -7.07
CA PRO A 157 -10.49 -13.60 -6.80
C PRO A 157 -10.13 -12.48 -5.82
N THR A 158 -9.16 -12.70 -4.93
CA THR A 158 -8.69 -11.68 -3.99
C THR A 158 -7.60 -10.80 -4.58
N GLY A 159 -7.03 -11.18 -5.73
CA GLY A 159 -5.88 -10.53 -6.36
C GLY A 159 -4.55 -10.78 -5.64
N LEU A 160 -4.54 -11.56 -4.55
CA LEU A 160 -3.32 -11.94 -3.83
C LEU A 160 -2.52 -13.05 -4.53
N HIS A 161 -2.99 -13.59 -5.65
CA HIS A 161 -2.24 -14.63 -6.37
C HIS A 161 -0.86 -14.15 -6.85
N HIS A 162 -0.67 -12.86 -7.10
CA HIS A 162 0.64 -12.24 -7.38
C HIS A 162 1.61 -12.27 -6.18
N PHE A 163 1.18 -12.76 -5.03
CA PHE A 163 1.94 -12.82 -3.78
C PHE A 163 2.60 -14.18 -3.55
N ILE A 164 2.20 -15.20 -4.33
CA ILE A 164 2.63 -16.58 -4.19
C ILE A 164 3.67 -16.89 -5.25
#